data_AF-A0A150P2B7-F1
#
_entry.id   AF-A0A150P2B7-F1
#
_cell.length_a   1.000
_cell.length_b   1.000
_cell.length_c   1.000
_cell.angle_alpha   90.00
_cell.angle_beta   90.00
_cell.angle_gamma   90.00
#
_symmetry.space_group_name_H-M   'P 1'
#
loop_
_entity.id
_entity.type
_entity.pdbx_description
1 polymer ?
#
loop_
_entity_poly.entity_id
_entity_poly.type
_entity_poly.pdbx_seq_one_letter_code
_entity_poly.pdbx_strand_id
1 'polypeptide(L)' 'MKRVAPGDPEHSFLMHKIDGTLDCEILECVDACGLAMPPTLKPLSAAERDTVRRWIAHGAVIE' A
#
# COMPACT_ATOMS: atom_id res chain seq x y z
N MET A 1 7.29 9.38 3.62
CA MET A 1 6.56 8.61 2.58
C MET A 1 5.14 9.13 2.39
N LYS A 2 4.59 9.09 1.15
CA LYS A 2 3.18 9.43 0.89
C LYS A 2 2.27 8.21 1.12
N ARG A 3 1.04 8.44 1.61
CA ARG A 3 0.04 7.36 1.76
C ARG A 3 -0.26 6.68 0.43
N VAL A 4 -0.36 7.50 -0.61
CA VAL A 4 -0.44 7.11 -2.02
C VAL A 4 0.53 8.00 -2.78
N ALA A 5 1.42 7.40 -3.57
CA ALA A 5 2.32 8.07 -4.49
C ALA A 5 1.80 7.86 -5.92
N PRO A 6 1.12 8.85 -6.52
CA PRO A 6 0.60 8.77 -7.88
C PRO A 6 1.67 8.34 -8.89
N GLY A 7 1.36 7.36 -9.72
CA GLY A 7 2.27 6.80 -10.73
C GLY A 7 3.31 5.84 -10.16
N ASP A 8 3.40 5.69 -8.83
CA ASP A 8 4.44 4.91 -8.17
C ASP A 8 3.84 4.03 -7.04
N PRO A 9 3.32 2.85 -7.39
CA PRO A 9 2.76 1.93 -6.41
C PRO A 9 3.80 1.38 -5.43
N GLU A 10 5.06 1.26 -5.84
CA GLU A 10 6.13 0.68 -5.02
C GLU A 10 6.56 1.58 -3.88
N HIS A 11 6.41 2.90 -4.02
CA HIS A 11 6.66 3.88 -2.95
C HIS A 11 5.37 4.38 -2.27
N SER A 12 4.26 3.68 -2.49
CA SER A 12 2.97 3.99 -1.86
C SER A 12 2.78 3.19 -0.57
N PHE A 13 2.70 3.88 0.56
CA PHE A 13 2.50 3.23 1.88
C PHE A 13 1.27 2.30 1.90
N LEU A 14 0.18 2.68 1.22
CA LEU A 14 -1.02 1.86 1.11
C LEU A 14 -0.72 0.46 0.55
N MET A 15 0.15 0.36 -0.47
CA MET A 15 0.48 -0.94 -1.08
C MET A 15 1.20 -1.84 -0.09
N HIS A 16 2.18 -1.31 0.65
CA HIS A 16 2.84 -2.09 1.70
C HIS A 16 1.89 -2.52 2.80
N LYS A 17 0.89 -1.69 3.15
CA LYS A 17 -0.14 -2.08 4.12
C LYS A 17 -0.98 -3.27 3.65
N ILE A 18 -1.38 -3.31 2.38
CA ILE A 18 -2.27 -4.38 1.87
C ILE A 18 -1.50 -5.61 1.37
N ASP A 19 -0.23 -5.45 0.97
CA ASP A 19 0.65 -6.57 0.58
C ASP A 19 1.40 -7.18 1.77
N GLY A 20 1.41 -6.49 2.92
CA GLY A 20 2.02 -7.00 4.16
C GLY A 20 3.54 -6.85 4.23
N THR A 21 4.14 -6.05 3.35
CA THR A 21 5.59 -5.82 3.26
C THR A 21 6.02 -4.63 4.14
N LEU A 22 5.57 -4.59 5.39
CA LEU A 22 5.74 -3.45 6.30
C LEU A 22 7.07 -3.44 7.04
N ASP A 23 8.13 -3.92 6.38
CA ASP A 23 9.45 -3.99 6.96
C ASP A 23 10.05 -2.58 7.06
N CYS A 24 10.58 -2.23 8.24
CA CYS A 24 11.21 -0.92 8.48
C CYS A 24 12.46 -0.68 7.61
N GLU A 25 12.99 -1.72 6.95
CA GLU A 25 14.06 -1.60 5.95
C GLU A 25 13.55 -1.05 4.61
N ILE A 26 12.27 -1.25 4.31
CA ILE A 26 11.59 -0.81 3.07
C ILE A 26 10.90 0.54 3.31
N LEU A 27 10.52 0.82 4.56
CA LEU A 27 9.69 1.96 4.93
C LEU A 27 10.36 2.85 5.98
N GLU A 28 10.51 4.14 5.66
CA GLU A 28 10.88 5.16 6.65
C GLU A 28 9.68 5.49 7.58
N CYS A 29 9.44 4.61 8.54
CA CYS A 29 8.48 4.81 9.62
C CYS A 29 9.19 5.41 10.84
N VAL A 30 8.58 6.42 11.49
CA VAL A 30 9.20 7.13 12.63
C VAL A 30 9.37 6.23 13.86
N ASP A 31 8.42 5.32 14.12
CA ASP A 31 8.45 4.38 15.24
C ASP A 31 8.15 2.94 14.80
N ALA A 32 7.00 2.72 14.17
CA ALA A 32 6.59 1.42 13.63
C ALA A 32 5.71 1.60 12.38
N CYS A 33 5.84 0.69 11.41
CA CYS A 33 4.98 0.65 10.23
C CYS A 33 3.59 0.01 10.51
N GLY A 34 3.43 -0.53 11.72
CA GLY A 34 2.23 -1.23 12.16
C GLY A 34 2.04 -2.57 11.44
N LEU A 35 0.82 -3.10 11.49
CA LEU A 35 0.48 -4.40 10.92
C LEU A 35 -0.10 -4.28 9.50
N ALA A 36 -0.05 -5.38 8.75
CA ALA A 36 -0.76 -5.50 7.48
C ALA A 36 -2.25 -5.21 7.67
N MET A 37 -2.88 -4.63 6.64
CA MET A 37 -4.29 -4.24 6.68
C MET A 37 -5.13 -5.15 5.76
N PRO A 38 -6.32 -5.53 6.21
CA PRO A 38 -6.86 -5.33 7.55
C PRO A 38 -6.25 -6.32 8.56
N PRO A 39 -5.97 -5.88 9.81
CA PRO A 39 -5.20 -6.69 10.77
C PRO A 39 -6.04 -7.80 11.42
N THR A 40 -7.36 -7.64 11.44
CA THR A 40 -8.31 -8.54 12.11
C THR A 40 -9.40 -9.06 11.17
N LEU A 41 -9.43 -8.58 9.92
CA LEU A 41 -10.41 -8.98 8.92
C LEU A 41 -9.72 -9.72 7.78
N LYS A 42 -10.53 -10.28 6.88
CA LYS A 42 -10.03 -10.93 5.67
C LYS A 42 -9.24 -9.93 4.82
N PRO A 43 -7.99 -10.24 4.44
CA PRO A 43 -7.25 -9.46 3.46
C PRO A 43 -7.96 -9.37 2.13
N LEU A 44 -7.74 -8.24 1.43
CA LEU A 44 -8.10 -8.12 0.03
C LEU A 44 -7.48 -9.28 -0.75
N SER A 45 -8.23 -9.82 -1.71
CA SER A 45 -7.71 -10.79 -2.67
C SER A 45 -6.59 -10.17 -3.52
N ALA A 46 -5.77 -11.03 -4.15
CA ALA A 46 -4.74 -10.55 -5.07
C ALA A 46 -5.32 -9.65 -6.17
N ALA A 47 -6.47 -10.01 -6.74
CA ALA A 47 -7.14 -9.23 -7.79
C ALA A 47 -7.60 -7.84 -7.32
N GLU A 48 -8.08 -7.72 -6.07
CA GLU A 48 -8.45 -6.43 -5.48
C GLU A 48 -7.20 -5.57 -5.24
N ARG A 49 -6.12 -6.16 -4.71
CA ARG A 49 -4.84 -5.43 -4.54
C ARG A 49 -4.24 -4.99 -5.88
N ASP A 50 -4.34 -5.81 -6.91
CA ASP A 50 -3.91 -5.47 -8.27
C ASP A 50 -4.72 -4.30 -8.85
N THR A 51 -6.00 -4.20 -8.50
CA THR A 51 -6.85 -3.08 -8.91
C THR A 51 -6.39 -1.78 -8.27
N VAL A 52 -6.08 -1.79 -6.96
CA VAL A 52 -5.49 -0.63 -6.27
C VAL A 52 -4.14 -0.28 -6.88
N ARG A 53 -3.27 -1.28 -7.13
CA ARG A 53 -1.94 -1.07 -7.72
C ARG A 53 -2.04 -0.40 -9.09
N ARG A 54 -2.97 -0.85 -9.94
CA ARG A 54 -3.23 -0.23 -11.25
C ARG A 54 -3.76 1.19 -11.10
N TRP A 55 -4.72 1.44 -10.21
CA TRP A 55 -5.21 2.81 -9.97
C TRP A 55 -4.09 3.77 -9.58
N ILE A 56 -3.18 3.35 -8.70
CA ILE A 56 -2.01 4.16 -8.33
C ILE A 56 -1.09 4.37 -9.54
N ALA A 57 -0.78 3.31 -10.30
CA ALA A 57 0.07 3.39 -11.50
C ALA A 57 -0.51 4.35 -12.57
N HIS A 58 -1.84 4.46 -12.64
CA HIS A 58 -2.54 5.42 -13.50
C HIS A 58 -2.63 6.84 -12.91
N GLY A 59 -1.83 7.15 -11.90
CA GLY A 59 -1.75 8.49 -11.31
C GLY A 59 -2.75 8.74 -10.18
N ALA A 60 -3.40 7.70 -9.64
CA ALA A 60 -4.33 7.81 -8.52
C ALA A 60 -5.41 8.90 -8.72
N VAL A 61 -5.86 9.08 -9.96
CA VAL A 61 -6.82 10.11 -10.34
C VAL A 61 -8.21 9.79 -9.77
N ILE A 62 -8.93 10.85 -9.45
CA ILE A 62 -10.35 10.81 -9.13
C ILE A 62 -11.04 11.27 -10.42
N GLU A 63 -11.92 10.46 -10.97
CA GLU A 63 -12.72 10.83 -12.15
C GLU A 63 -13.57 12.09 -11.89
#